data_AF-A0A139R2Y6-F1
#
_entry.id   AF-A0A139R2Y6-F1
#
_cell.length_a   1.000
_cell.length_b   1.000
_cell.length_c   1.000
_cell.angle_alpha   90.00
_cell.angle_beta   90.00
_cell.angle_gamma   90.00
#
_symmetry.space_group_name_H-M   'P 1'
#
loop_
_entity.id
_entity.type
_entity.pdbx_description
1 polymer ?
#
loop_
_entity_poly.entity_id
_entity_poly.type
_entity_poly.pdbx_seq_one_letter_code
_entity_poly.pdbx_strand_id
1 'polypeptide(L)'
;MLKDIINKNGDFIRELPPYFKEMYVDVSDDRFEDIKELIEYWGVLYCGEPKIDDRQVTDFMRKRKVENYHTAERILYRRGRIALRQSFFDEMKKKKIGRMSQNVQLACDILYRAGLIEVAI
;
A
#
# COMPACT_ATOMS: atom_id res chain seq x y z
N MET A 1 9.58 -5.65 12.12
CA MET A 1 8.66 -6.81 12.23
C MET A 1 7.25 -6.21 12.25
N LEU A 2 6.56 -6.21 11.11
CA LEU A 2 5.19 -5.70 11.00
C LEU A 2 4.32 -6.58 11.89
N LYS A 3 3.78 -6.03 12.97
CA LYS A 3 2.87 -6.77 13.85
C LYS A 3 1.64 -7.10 13.02
N ASP A 4 1.41 -8.38 12.77
CA ASP A 4 0.12 -8.87 12.31
C ASP A 4 -0.94 -8.20 13.19
N ILE A 5 -1.91 -7.56 12.56
CA ILE A 5 -3.01 -6.96 13.29
C ILE A 5 -3.84 -8.12 13.84
N ILE A 6 -3.51 -8.56 15.05
CA ILE A 6 -4.34 -9.44 15.87
C ILE A 6 -5.46 -8.56 16.44
N ASN A 7 -6.29 -7.99 15.57
CA ASN A 7 -7.55 -7.36 15.96
C ASN A 7 -8.66 -8.39 15.77
N LYS A 8 -8.67 -9.40 16.64
CA LYS A 8 -9.69 -10.47 16.62
C LYS A 8 -11.11 -9.96 16.91
N ASN A 9 -11.25 -8.73 17.43
CA ASN A 9 -12.52 -8.16 17.89
C ASN A 9 -13.09 -7.09 16.94
N GLY A 10 -12.31 -6.61 15.97
CA GLY A 10 -12.73 -5.55 15.05
C GLY A 10 -12.75 -4.13 15.65
N ASP A 11 -12.20 -3.96 16.86
CA ASP A 11 -12.19 -2.66 17.54
C ASP A 11 -11.08 -1.79 16.95
N PHE A 12 -11.45 -0.80 16.14
CA PHE A 12 -10.52 0.19 15.61
C PHE A 12 -10.22 1.22 16.71
N ILE A 13 -9.06 1.09 17.35
CA ILE A 13 -8.72 1.69 18.64
C ILE A 13 -8.57 3.22 18.58
N ARG A 14 -8.41 3.82 17.39
CA ARG A 14 -8.18 5.26 17.24
C ARG A 14 -9.36 5.95 16.57
N GLU A 15 -9.94 6.93 17.24
CA GLU A 15 -10.93 7.84 16.64
C GLU A 15 -10.27 8.78 15.63
N LEU A 16 -11.00 9.13 14.57
CA LEU A 16 -10.53 10.12 13.61
C LEU A 16 -10.63 11.52 14.23
N PRO A 17 -9.58 12.36 14.14
CA PRO A 17 -9.65 13.72 14.62
C PRO A 17 -10.72 14.53 13.86
N PRO A 18 -11.34 15.55 14.46
CA PRO A 18 -12.44 16.32 13.86
C PRO A 18 -12.12 16.94 12.49
N TYR A 19 -10.84 17.21 12.21
CA TYR A 19 -10.36 17.80 10.97
C TYR A 19 -9.51 16.82 10.14
N PHE A 20 -9.71 15.51 10.30
CA PHE A 20 -8.93 14.49 9.59
C PHE A 20 -8.86 14.71 8.08
N LYS A 21 -9.97 15.13 7.47
CA LYS A 21 -10.04 15.43 6.03
C LYS A 21 -9.17 16.62 5.60
N GLU A 22 -8.81 17.51 6.51
CA GLU A 22 -7.94 18.66 6.22
C GLU A 22 -6.46 18.35 6.41
N MET A 23 -6.12 17.16 6.92
CA MET A 23 -4.74 16.75 7.23
C MET A 23 -4.09 16.01 6.05
N TYR A 24 -2.77 15.96 6.07
CA TYR A 24 -1.91 15.14 5.22
C TYR A 24 -1.50 13.87 5.95
N VAL A 25 -1.20 12.82 5.18
CA VAL A 25 -0.56 11.62 5.72
C VAL A 25 0.90 11.97 6.07
N ASP A 26 1.28 11.69 7.31
CA ASP A 26 2.63 11.95 7.83
C ASP A 26 3.33 10.62 8.14
N VAL A 27 4.19 10.20 7.21
CA VAL A 27 5.02 9.01 7.36
C VAL A 27 6.33 9.24 6.61
N SER A 28 7.43 8.79 7.20
CA SER A 28 8.74 8.82 6.53
C SER A 28 8.72 7.98 5.26
N ASP A 29 9.58 8.33 4.31
CA ASP A 29 9.68 7.61 3.02
C ASP A 29 9.94 6.11 3.21
N ASP A 30 10.85 5.74 4.11
CA ASP A 30 11.16 4.33 4.41
C ASP A 30 9.93 3.58 4.93
N ARG A 31 9.18 4.19 5.86
CA ARG A 31 7.96 3.58 6.40
C ARG A 31 6.83 3.57 5.37
N PHE A 32 6.82 4.51 4.44
CA PHE A 32 5.81 4.56 3.40
C PHE A 32 5.96 3.42 2.39
N GLU A 33 7.18 2.94 2.10
CA GLU A 33 7.35 1.72 1.29
C GLU A 33 6.75 0.49 1.98
N ASP A 34 6.90 0.35 3.31
CA ASP A 34 6.24 -0.71 4.08
C ASP A 34 4.71 -0.60 3.99
N ILE A 35 4.16 0.62 3.99
CA ILE A 35 2.71 0.85 3.82
C ILE A 35 2.22 0.42 2.44
N LYS A 36 2.96 0.66 1.37
CA LYS A 36 2.59 0.19 0.02
C LYS A 36 2.51 -1.34 -0.03
N GLU A 37 3.50 -1.99 0.55
CA GLU A 37 3.56 -3.45 0.63
C GLU A 37 2.42 -4.03 1.47
N LEU A 38 2.03 -3.33 2.53
CA LEU A 38 0.89 -3.71 3.37
C LEU A 38 -0.45 -3.52 2.66
N ILE A 39 -0.64 -2.40 1.96
CA ILE A 39 -1.84 -2.14 1.15
C ILE A 39 -2.01 -3.26 0.11
N GLU A 40 -0.93 -3.66 -0.54
CA GLU A 40 -0.90 -4.78 -1.48
C GLU A 40 -1.22 -6.11 -0.78
N TYR A 41 -0.60 -6.38 0.37
CA TYR A 41 -0.86 -7.60 1.14
C TYR A 41 -2.32 -7.72 1.62
N TRP A 42 -2.91 -6.60 2.05
CA TRP A 42 -4.32 -6.55 2.48
C TRP A 42 -5.31 -6.50 1.31
N GLY A 43 -4.84 -6.32 0.08
CA GLY A 43 -5.71 -6.16 -1.09
C GLY A 43 -6.50 -4.85 -1.08
N VAL A 44 -6.05 -3.85 -0.32
CA VAL A 44 -6.67 -2.52 -0.30
C VAL A 44 -6.30 -1.78 -1.59
N LEU A 45 -7.15 -0.86 -2.06
CA LEU A 45 -6.98 -0.13 -3.32
C LEU A 45 -6.79 -1.03 -4.56
N TYR A 46 -7.65 -2.02 -4.76
CA TYR A 46 -7.50 -2.94 -5.90
C TYR A 46 -7.56 -2.23 -7.27
N CYS A 47 -6.56 -2.50 -8.14
CA CYS A 47 -6.42 -1.94 -9.50
C CYS A 47 -6.42 -2.99 -10.61
N GLY A 48 -6.72 -4.26 -10.30
CA GLY A 48 -6.51 -5.37 -11.24
C GLY A 48 -5.10 -5.97 -11.16
N GLU A 49 -4.80 -6.83 -12.14
CA GLU A 49 -3.52 -7.52 -12.26
C GLU A 49 -2.64 -6.90 -13.36
N PRO A 50 -1.32 -6.79 -13.15
CA PRO A 50 -0.40 -6.40 -14.20
C PRO A 50 -0.35 -7.46 -15.30
N LYS A 51 -0.17 -7.01 -16.53
CA LYS A 51 0.13 -7.90 -17.65
C LYS A 51 1.62 -8.25 -17.60
N ILE A 52 1.93 -9.49 -17.28
CA ILE A 52 3.29 -10.02 -17.25
C ILE A 52 3.40 -11.14 -18.27
N ASP A 53 4.48 -11.14 -19.04
CA ASP A 53 4.81 -12.20 -20.00
C ASP A 53 6.04 -13.02 -19.56
N ASP A 54 6.20 -14.21 -20.14
CA ASP A 54 7.29 -15.15 -19.80
C ASP A 54 8.69 -14.56 -20.04
N ARG A 55 8.80 -13.63 -21.00
CA ARG A 55 10.05 -12.94 -21.30
C ARG A 55 10.45 -12.04 -20.15
N GLN A 56 9.50 -11.28 -19.59
CA GLN A 56 9.74 -10.44 -18.41
C GLN A 56 10.14 -11.29 -17.20
N VAL A 57 9.53 -12.46 -17.00
CA VAL A 57 9.90 -13.38 -15.92
C VAL A 57 11.33 -13.89 -16.10
N THR A 58 11.67 -14.35 -17.31
CA THR A 58 13.02 -14.85 -17.62
C THR A 58 14.08 -13.76 -17.47
N ASP A 59 13.79 -12.54 -17.94
CA ASP A 59 14.69 -11.39 -17.78
C ASP A 59 14.88 -11.01 -16.31
N PHE A 60 13.81 -11.08 -15.51
CA PHE A 60 13.87 -10.83 -14.08
C PHE A 60 14.72 -11.89 -13.35
N MET A 61 14.48 -13.17 -13.63
CA MET A 61 15.25 -14.30 -13.08
C MET A 61 16.74 -14.11 -13.32
N ARG A 62 17.13 -13.80 -14.57
CA ARG A 62 18.52 -13.55 -14.94
C ARG A 62 19.13 -12.35 -14.21
N LYS A 63 18.42 -11.22 -14.15
CA LYS A 63 18.92 -9.99 -13.50
C LYS A 63 19.01 -10.11 -11.99
N ARG A 64 18.08 -10.83 -11.36
CA ARG A 64 17.98 -10.94 -9.90
C ARG A 64 18.52 -12.25 -9.34
N LYS A 65 19.03 -13.14 -10.21
CA LYS A 65 19.53 -14.48 -9.86
C LYS A 65 18.50 -15.31 -9.09
N VAL A 66 17.24 -15.22 -9.51
CA VAL A 66 16.15 -16.04 -8.96
C VAL A 66 16.03 -17.30 -9.80
N GLU A 67 16.21 -18.46 -9.19
CA GLU A 67 16.26 -19.75 -9.90
C GLU A 67 14.86 -20.35 -10.15
N ASN A 68 13.88 -20.00 -9.32
CA ASN A 68 12.53 -20.53 -9.42
C ASN A 68 11.61 -19.60 -10.22
N TYR A 69 11.03 -20.14 -11.30
CA TYR A 69 10.12 -19.42 -12.18
C TYR A 69 8.90 -18.85 -11.45
N HIS A 70 8.17 -19.68 -10.70
CA HIS A 70 6.99 -19.25 -9.95
C HIS A 70 7.30 -18.19 -8.90
N THR A 71 8.47 -18.27 -8.25
CA THR A 71 8.92 -17.23 -7.31
C THR A 71 9.16 -15.91 -8.04
N ALA A 72 9.85 -15.93 -9.18
CA ALA A 72 10.10 -14.75 -9.99
C ALA A 72 8.81 -14.11 -10.51
N GLU A 73 7.91 -14.94 -11.05
CA GLU A 73 6.58 -14.56 -11.51
C GLU A 73 5.79 -13.86 -10.40
N ARG A 74 5.67 -14.47 -9.20
CA ARG A 74 4.97 -13.88 -8.05
C ARG A 74 5.56 -12.54 -7.63
N ILE A 75 6.88 -12.40 -7.62
CA ILE A 75 7.54 -11.13 -7.29
C ILE A 75 7.20 -10.05 -8.32
N LEU A 76 7.20 -10.40 -9.60
CA LEU A 76 6.83 -9.47 -10.67
C LEU A 76 5.36 -9.04 -10.55
N TYR A 77 4.44 -9.97 -10.30
CA TYR A 77 3.03 -9.66 -10.09
C TYR A 77 2.83 -8.70 -8.92
N ARG A 78 3.45 -8.98 -7.77
CA ARG A 78 3.41 -8.09 -6.61
C ARG A 78 3.92 -6.68 -6.94
N ARG A 79 5.08 -6.58 -7.58
CA ARG A 79 5.66 -5.28 -7.99
C ARG A 79 4.77 -4.54 -9.00
N GLY A 80 4.21 -5.26 -9.97
CA GLY A 80 3.32 -4.68 -10.96
C GLY A 80 2.03 -4.17 -10.33
N ARG A 81 1.47 -4.89 -9.36
CA ARG A 81 0.29 -4.46 -8.60
C ARG A 81 0.56 -3.22 -7.74
N ILE A 82 1.74 -3.09 -7.15
CA ILE A 82 2.16 -1.85 -6.47
C ILE A 82 2.28 -0.71 -7.48
N ALA A 83 2.92 -0.95 -8.63
CA ALA A 83 3.06 0.06 -9.67
C ALA A 83 1.71 0.56 -10.22
N LEU A 84 0.72 -0.32 -10.38
CA LEU A 84 -0.65 0.04 -10.77
C LEU A 84 -1.34 0.98 -9.77
N ARG A 85 -0.90 1.01 -8.51
CA ARG A 85 -1.43 1.88 -7.45
C ARG A 85 -0.63 3.16 -7.26
N GLN A 86 0.39 3.43 -8.09
CA GLN A 86 1.29 4.55 -7.88
C GLN A 86 0.57 5.90 -7.85
N SER A 87 -0.45 6.09 -8.68
CA SER A 87 -1.27 7.31 -8.66
C SER A 87 -1.93 7.54 -7.30
N PHE A 88 -2.42 6.48 -6.64
CA PHE A 88 -3.02 6.55 -5.32
C PHE A 88 -2.00 6.83 -4.21
N PHE A 89 -0.82 6.21 -4.29
CA PHE A 89 0.26 6.50 -3.36
C PHE A 89 0.75 7.95 -3.48
N ASP A 90 0.74 8.49 -4.69
CA ASP A 90 1.01 9.91 -4.93
C ASP A 90 -0.06 10.81 -4.32
N GLU A 91 -1.33 10.42 -4.36
CA GLU A 91 -2.39 11.14 -3.64
C GLU A 91 -2.11 11.18 -2.14
N MET A 92 -1.81 10.02 -1.54
CA MET A 92 -1.51 9.91 -0.11
C MET A 92 -0.37 10.83 0.32
N LYS A 93 0.69 10.93 -0.49
CA LYS A 93 1.87 11.77 -0.18
C LYS A 93 1.67 13.26 -0.39
N LYS A 94 0.81 13.67 -1.32
CA LYS A 94 0.79 15.05 -1.83
C LYS A 94 -0.50 15.82 -1.53
N LYS A 95 -1.58 15.12 -1.20
CA LYS A 95 -2.90 15.74 -1.01
C LYS A 95 -3.32 15.69 0.45
N LYS A 96 -4.16 16.65 0.82
CA LYS A 96 -5.02 16.52 2.00
C LYS A 96 -5.96 15.34 1.81
N ILE A 97 -6.26 14.63 2.89
CA ILE A 97 -7.10 13.43 2.88
C ILE A 97 -8.44 13.69 2.17
N GLY A 98 -9.15 14.77 2.51
CA GLY A 98 -10.43 15.13 1.91
C GLY A 98 -10.40 15.43 0.41
N ARG A 99 -9.21 15.62 -0.18
CA ARG A 99 -9.01 15.86 -1.63
C ARG A 99 -8.55 14.61 -2.39
N MET A 100 -8.35 13.48 -1.71
CA MET A 100 -8.00 12.22 -2.33
C MET A 100 -9.24 11.57 -2.96
N SER A 101 -9.07 10.61 -3.86
CA SER A 101 -10.18 9.76 -4.29
C SER A 101 -10.79 8.97 -3.12
N GLN A 102 -12.09 8.66 -3.17
CA GLN A 102 -12.82 8.05 -2.04
C GLN A 102 -12.16 6.74 -1.54
N ASN A 103 -11.65 5.92 -2.44
CA ASN A 103 -10.96 4.68 -2.08
C ASN A 103 -9.67 4.96 -1.29
N VAL A 104 -8.94 6.01 -1.65
CA VAL A 104 -7.71 6.42 -0.96
C VAL A 104 -8.04 7.03 0.39
N GLN A 105 -9.12 7.82 0.50
CA GLN A 105 -9.62 8.30 1.79
C GLN A 105 -9.92 7.13 2.75
N LEU A 106 -10.66 6.14 2.27
CA LEU A 106 -10.99 4.95 3.06
C LEU A 106 -9.73 4.16 3.46
N ALA A 107 -8.75 4.04 2.57
CA ALA A 107 -7.47 3.41 2.89
C ALA A 107 -6.73 4.17 4.01
N CYS A 108 -6.67 5.50 3.93
CA CYS A 108 -6.10 6.34 4.98
C CYS A 108 -6.84 6.18 6.31
N ASP A 109 -8.17 6.15 6.31
CA ASP A 109 -8.98 5.92 7.52
C ASP A 109 -8.60 4.59 8.18
N ILE A 110 -8.56 3.50 7.40
CA ILE A 110 -8.20 2.16 7.89
C ILE A 110 -6.78 2.16 8.47
N LEU A 111 -5.81 2.68 7.72
CA LEU A 111 -4.40 2.70 8.13
C LEU A 111 -4.17 3.54 9.39
N TYR A 112 -4.85 4.69 9.50
CA TYR A 112 -4.75 5.55 10.68
C TYR A 112 -5.38 4.89 11.91
N ARG A 113 -6.58 4.33 11.75
CA ARG A 113 -7.29 3.60 12.80
C ARG A 113 -6.53 2.36 13.29
N ALA A 114 -5.75 1.74 12.40
CA ALA A 114 -4.84 0.65 12.70
C ALA A 114 -3.50 1.10 13.33
N GLY A 115 -3.25 2.40 13.47
CA GLY A 115 -2.00 2.94 14.03
C GLY A 115 -0.78 2.79 13.11
N LEU A 116 -1.01 2.62 11.80
CA LEU A 116 0.05 2.36 10.83
C LEU A 116 0.62 3.63 10.21
N ILE A 117 -0.19 4.68 10.15
CA ILE A 117 0.20 6.02 9.70
C ILE A 117 -0.18 7.07 10.73
N GLU A 118 0.52 8.19 10.71
CA GLU A 118 0.14 9.41 11.41
C GLU A 118 -0.40 10.44 10.40
N VAL A 119 -0.98 11.53 10.92
CA VAL A 119 -1.46 12.65 10.11
C VAL A 119 -1.03 13.98 10.71
N ALA A 120 -0.77 14.94 9.84
CA ALA A 120 -0.34 16.29 10.21
C ALA A 120 -1.11 17.35 9.41
N ILE A 121 -1.10 18.59 9.90
CA ILE A 121 -1.79 19.74 9.28
C ILE A 121 -1.03 20.21 8.04
#